data_AF-A0A846RWB6-F1
#
_entry.id   AF-A0A846RWB6-F1
#
_cell.length_a   1.000
_cell.length_b   1.000
_cell.length_c   1.000
_cell.angle_alpha   90.00
_cell.angle_beta   90.00
_cell.angle_gamma   90.00
#
_symmetry.space_group_name_H-M   'P 1'
#
loop_
_entity.id
_entity.type
_entity.pdbx_description
1 polymer ?
#
loop_
_entity_poly.entity_id
_entity_poly.type
_entity_poly.pdbx_seq_one_letter_code
_entity_poly.pdbx_strand_id
1 'polypeptide(L)'
;MSNDVAISFEDGVTKIIKVNPYETVMEAAFKARINLPSDCRDGACGTCKSFCTSGEFEPGDFIDDAMTEDELDEGYVLTCQATPESDMVIDVPTTSDIAKTSAAEFDTEIVDLQFHADSTVSFTLSVDERDDLAYLPGQYMNLQVPGTDQARSYSFSSGPKVENTSFMVRNTPGGAMSTFLTERAAVGDKLTMTGPFGTFFLRPPKRRMLLLAGGTGLAPILSILEKIAEDGTDQPIHLVYGVTNDSDLVGLDLLEEYTKRIETFSYSHCVSNPESTAEQKGYVTQFLDDEHLADGDVDIYLCGPPPMVDAVSKWLGDEAITPANFYYERFAPKGSTDDDESGAPISTETIKESGDTISAGEAVSTMETGRLSFTHQDSMAHLEARTGLELAVTELLMGRLSDKQLEQFRRLAQNVSTALKGDEIVDAEEFGKLNEEFHEYLFILSDNPAFLESFRRLQVQSQIVEALRNGGWIAPEVDTEHFELVDAFENEDIEAARRVLRAHSEHSRATMSTVVPHAS
;
A
#
# COMPACT_ATOMS: atom_id res chain seq x y z
N MET A 1 -16.26 -22.41 -11.77
CA MET A 1 -17.40 -21.45 -11.91
C MET A 1 -16.79 -20.06 -11.93
N SER A 2 -17.47 -19.04 -12.44
CA SER A 2 -16.95 -17.66 -12.34
C SER A 2 -17.08 -17.18 -10.89
N ASN A 3 -16.06 -16.47 -10.40
CA ASN A 3 -16.04 -15.88 -9.06
C ASN A 3 -16.34 -14.38 -9.13
N ASP A 4 -17.05 -13.85 -8.15
CA ASP A 4 -17.28 -12.42 -7.98
C ASP A 4 -16.11 -11.81 -7.19
N VAL A 5 -15.46 -10.80 -7.77
CA VAL A 5 -14.33 -10.10 -7.15
C VAL A 5 -14.72 -8.65 -6.87
N ALA A 6 -14.72 -8.26 -5.60
CA ALA A 6 -14.92 -6.89 -5.18
C ALA A 6 -13.58 -6.16 -5.10
N ILE A 7 -13.46 -5.07 -5.86
CA ILE A 7 -12.28 -4.22 -5.95
C ILE A 7 -12.58 -2.95 -5.17
N SER A 8 -11.91 -2.78 -4.03
CA SER A 8 -11.97 -1.59 -3.17
C SER A 8 -10.84 -0.62 -3.53
N PHE A 9 -11.20 0.62 -3.80
CA PHE A 9 -10.28 1.72 -4.14
C PHE A 9 -10.08 2.64 -2.94
N GLU A 10 -8.98 3.39 -2.91
CA GLU A 10 -8.62 4.26 -1.79
C GLU A 10 -9.52 5.49 -1.63
N ASP A 11 -10.29 5.84 -2.67
CA ASP A 11 -11.34 6.87 -2.61
C ASP A 11 -12.65 6.35 -1.98
N GLY A 12 -12.65 5.11 -1.46
CA GLY A 12 -13.79 4.48 -0.79
C GLY A 12 -14.82 3.88 -1.75
N VAL A 13 -14.54 3.87 -3.05
CA VAL A 13 -15.41 3.25 -4.05
C VAL A 13 -15.11 1.75 -4.14
N THR A 14 -16.15 0.93 -4.25
CA THR A 14 -16.02 -0.51 -4.55
C THR A 14 -16.67 -0.85 -5.89
N LYS A 15 -16.01 -1.69 -6.70
CA LYS A 15 -16.54 -2.24 -7.95
C LYS A 15 -16.52 -3.76 -7.90
N ILE A 16 -17.59 -4.40 -8.38
CA ILE A 16 -17.64 -5.87 -8.46
C ILE A 16 -17.48 -6.29 -9.91
N ILE A 17 -16.57 -7.22 -10.17
CA ILE A 17 -16.35 -7.84 -11.48
C ILE A 17 -16.56 -9.35 -11.39
N LYS A 18 -16.87 -9.97 -12.54
CA LYS A 18 -16.90 -11.43 -12.68
C LYS A 18 -15.60 -11.90 -13.30
N VAL A 19 -14.93 -12.82 -12.63
CA VAL A 19 -13.69 -13.44 -13.10
C VAL A 19 -13.98 -14.88 -13.51
N ASN A 20 -13.66 -15.26 -14.75
CA ASN A 20 -13.87 -16.62 -15.22
C ASN A 20 -12.78 -17.57 -14.69
N PRO A 21 -13.01 -18.90 -14.72
CA PRO A 21 -11.94 -19.85 -14.44
C PRO A 21 -10.73 -19.63 -15.35
N TYR A 22 -9.52 -19.67 -14.78
CA TYR A 22 -8.24 -19.46 -15.47
C TYR A 22 -8.03 -18.04 -16.03
N GLU A 23 -8.85 -17.08 -15.61
CA GLU A 23 -8.69 -15.67 -15.94
C GLU A 23 -8.11 -14.94 -14.73
N THR A 24 -7.11 -14.09 -14.96
CA THR A 24 -6.54 -13.31 -13.86
C THR A 24 -7.48 -12.17 -13.46
N VAL A 25 -7.34 -11.69 -12.22
CA VAL A 25 -8.12 -10.53 -11.73
C VAL A 25 -7.94 -9.32 -12.66
N MET A 26 -6.72 -9.07 -13.12
CA MET A 26 -6.41 -7.96 -14.03
C MET A 26 -7.09 -8.09 -15.40
N GLU A 27 -7.11 -9.27 -16.00
CA GLU A 27 -7.77 -9.49 -17.29
C GLU A 27 -9.28 -9.22 -17.19
N ALA A 28 -9.90 -9.71 -16.13
CA ALA A 28 -11.32 -9.50 -15.89
C ALA A 28 -11.63 -8.02 -15.58
N ALA A 29 -10.79 -7.35 -14.78
CA ALA A 29 -10.91 -5.92 -14.51
C ALA A 29 -10.80 -5.09 -15.80
N PHE A 30 -9.82 -5.41 -16.66
CA PHE A 30 -9.64 -4.75 -17.94
C PHE A 30 -10.87 -4.92 -18.85
N LYS A 31 -11.46 -6.12 -18.92
CA LYS A 31 -12.72 -6.38 -19.65
C LYS A 31 -13.90 -5.57 -19.09
N ALA A 32 -13.90 -5.33 -17.78
CA ALA A 32 -14.87 -4.47 -17.11
C ALA A 32 -14.57 -2.96 -17.26
N ARG A 33 -13.53 -2.58 -18.02
CA ARG A 33 -13.03 -1.21 -18.19
C ARG A 33 -12.56 -0.59 -16.87
N ILE A 34 -11.92 -1.40 -16.05
CA ILE A 34 -11.24 -1.02 -14.82
C ILE A 34 -9.75 -1.28 -15.04
N ASN A 35 -8.99 -0.21 -15.21
CA ASN A 35 -7.55 -0.26 -15.40
C ASN A 35 -6.89 -0.31 -14.02
N LEU A 36 -6.71 -1.53 -13.51
CA LEU A 36 -5.90 -1.73 -12.31
C LEU A 36 -4.44 -1.33 -12.57
N PRO A 37 -3.70 -0.90 -11.53
CA PRO A 37 -2.28 -0.63 -11.66
C PRO A 37 -1.55 -1.82 -12.31
N SER A 38 -0.83 -1.56 -13.40
CA SER A 38 -0.13 -2.60 -14.16
C SER A 38 1.00 -2.01 -15.00
N ASP A 39 2.13 -2.71 -15.11
CA ASP A 39 3.18 -2.41 -16.10
C ASP A 39 3.55 -3.68 -16.89
N CYS A 40 4.38 -4.58 -16.32
CA CYS A 40 4.91 -5.73 -17.07
C CYS A 40 3.90 -6.86 -17.36
N ARG A 41 2.88 -7.01 -16.50
CA ARG A 41 1.88 -8.11 -16.50
C ARG A 41 2.45 -9.53 -16.42
N ASP A 42 3.68 -9.68 -15.94
CA ASP A 42 4.43 -10.94 -15.92
C ASP A 42 5.01 -11.26 -14.53
N GLY A 43 4.40 -10.70 -13.46
CA GLY A 43 4.82 -11.01 -12.08
C GLY A 43 6.21 -10.47 -11.69
N ALA A 44 6.76 -9.52 -12.46
CA ALA A 44 8.15 -9.06 -12.31
C ALA A 44 8.34 -7.61 -11.85
N CYS A 45 7.31 -6.77 -11.92
CA CYS A 45 7.43 -5.33 -11.60
C CYS A 45 6.73 -4.90 -10.31
N GLY A 46 5.95 -5.76 -9.65
CA GLY A 46 5.20 -5.39 -8.44
C GLY A 46 4.14 -4.29 -8.57
N THR A 47 4.04 -3.55 -9.69
CA THR A 47 3.09 -2.42 -9.84
C THR A 47 1.63 -2.82 -9.65
N CYS A 48 1.28 -4.08 -9.90
CA CYS A 48 -0.07 -4.63 -9.71
C CYS A 48 -0.33 -5.21 -8.32
N LYS A 49 0.64 -5.10 -7.39
CA LYS A 49 0.54 -5.53 -6.00
C LYS A 49 -0.64 -4.83 -5.35
N SER A 50 -1.53 -5.65 -4.79
CA SER A 50 -2.75 -5.28 -4.09
C SER A 50 -2.86 -6.15 -2.85
N PHE A 51 -3.87 -5.93 -2.01
CA PHE A 51 -4.05 -6.72 -0.80
C PHE A 51 -5.37 -7.49 -0.87
N CYS A 52 -5.34 -8.81 -0.68
CA CYS A 52 -6.52 -9.66 -0.61
C CYS A 52 -7.08 -9.63 0.81
N THR A 53 -8.17 -8.87 1.03
CA THR A 53 -8.80 -8.78 2.36
C THR A 53 -9.67 -10.00 2.67
N SER A 54 -10.13 -10.73 1.65
CA SER A 54 -10.84 -12.00 1.84
C SER A 54 -10.92 -12.80 0.55
N GLY A 55 -11.03 -14.13 0.69
CA GLY A 55 -11.16 -15.06 -0.44
C GLY A 55 -9.85 -15.80 -0.73
N GLU A 56 -9.95 -16.79 -1.60
CA GLU A 56 -8.84 -17.69 -1.97
C GLU A 56 -8.48 -17.45 -3.44
N PHE A 57 -7.19 -17.50 -3.76
CA PHE A 57 -6.67 -17.31 -5.09
C PHE A 57 -5.42 -18.16 -5.32
N GLU A 58 -5.21 -18.56 -6.57
CA GLU A 58 -3.94 -19.10 -7.04
C GLU A 58 -3.03 -17.90 -7.41
N PRO A 59 -1.86 -17.74 -6.77
CA PRO A 59 -1.03 -16.54 -6.92
C PRO A 59 -0.39 -16.37 -8.31
N GLY A 60 -0.23 -17.46 -9.06
CA GLY A 60 0.49 -17.48 -10.34
C GLY A 60 2.01 -17.37 -10.16
N ASP A 61 2.72 -17.03 -11.23
CA ASP A 61 4.19 -16.95 -11.25
C ASP A 61 4.66 -15.53 -10.90
N PHE A 62 5.60 -15.41 -9.97
CA PHE A 62 6.21 -14.12 -9.60
C PHE A 62 7.65 -14.29 -9.12
N ILE A 63 8.39 -13.19 -9.08
CA ILE A 63 9.75 -13.14 -8.51
C ILE A 63 9.76 -12.30 -7.23
N ASP A 64 10.74 -12.55 -6.36
CA ASP A 64 10.87 -11.85 -5.08
C ASP A 64 10.98 -10.32 -5.22
N ASP A 65 11.53 -9.83 -6.34
CA ASP A 65 11.57 -8.40 -6.68
C ASP A 65 10.16 -7.79 -6.88
N ALA A 66 9.14 -8.60 -7.15
CA ALA A 66 7.78 -8.11 -7.34
C ALA A 66 6.91 -8.33 -6.09
N MET A 67 7.06 -9.47 -5.43
CA MET A 67 6.35 -9.85 -4.20
C MET A 67 7.09 -11.02 -3.55
N THR A 68 7.31 -10.98 -2.23
CA THR A 68 7.96 -12.09 -1.50
C THR A 68 6.96 -13.18 -1.10
N GLU A 69 7.45 -14.37 -0.74
CA GLU A 69 6.59 -15.42 -0.16
C GLU A 69 5.95 -14.97 1.17
N ASP A 70 6.68 -14.22 2.00
CA ASP A 70 6.14 -13.66 3.25
C ASP A 70 4.98 -12.67 2.98
N GLU A 71 5.14 -11.79 1.98
CA GLU A 71 4.06 -10.87 1.56
C GLU A 71 2.84 -11.65 1.04
N LEU A 72 3.05 -12.74 0.30
CA LEU A 72 1.96 -13.60 -0.15
C LEU A 72 1.22 -14.22 1.04
N ASP A 73 1.94 -14.74 2.04
CA ASP A 73 1.38 -15.32 3.26
C ASP A 73 0.61 -14.29 4.11
N GLU A 74 1.03 -13.02 4.08
CA GLU A 74 0.31 -11.89 4.69
C GLU A 74 -0.97 -11.49 3.93
N GLY A 75 -1.16 -11.97 2.70
CA GLY A 75 -2.34 -11.71 1.87
C GLY A 75 -2.13 -10.71 0.74
N TYR A 76 -0.89 -10.30 0.45
CA TYR A 76 -0.60 -9.53 -0.76
C TYR A 76 -0.80 -10.39 -2.02
N VAL A 77 -1.19 -9.72 -3.11
CA VAL A 77 -1.55 -10.36 -4.37
C VAL A 77 -1.10 -9.54 -5.57
N LEU A 78 -0.49 -10.19 -6.56
CA LEU A 78 -0.23 -9.59 -7.86
C LEU A 78 -1.43 -9.80 -8.78
N THR A 79 -2.26 -8.77 -8.97
CA THR A 79 -3.52 -8.90 -9.74
C THR A 79 -3.32 -9.35 -11.20
N CYS A 80 -2.11 -9.20 -11.77
CA CYS A 80 -1.79 -9.67 -13.12
C CYS A 80 -1.51 -11.19 -13.22
N GLN A 81 -1.29 -11.86 -12.09
CA GLN A 81 -0.98 -13.29 -12.01
C GLN A 81 -2.09 -14.07 -11.28
N ALA A 82 -2.71 -13.42 -10.30
CA ALA A 82 -3.67 -14.07 -9.43
C ALA A 82 -4.96 -14.47 -10.15
N THR A 83 -5.34 -15.74 -9.99
CA THR A 83 -6.60 -16.32 -10.45
C THR A 83 -7.48 -16.65 -9.24
N PRO A 84 -8.69 -16.08 -9.10
CA PRO A 84 -9.54 -16.35 -7.95
C PRO A 84 -10.01 -17.81 -7.91
N GLU A 85 -9.91 -18.46 -6.75
CA GLU A 85 -10.47 -19.80 -6.48
C GLU A 85 -11.84 -19.72 -5.80
N SER A 86 -12.12 -18.61 -5.12
CA SER A 86 -13.45 -18.27 -4.57
C SER A 86 -13.80 -16.80 -4.83
N ASP A 87 -15.01 -16.38 -4.44
CA ASP A 87 -15.35 -14.97 -4.38
C ASP A 87 -14.39 -14.26 -3.41
N MET A 88 -13.83 -13.13 -3.85
CA MET A 88 -12.75 -12.46 -3.11
C MET A 88 -12.91 -10.93 -3.10
N VAL A 89 -12.30 -10.30 -2.12
CA VAL A 89 -12.23 -8.84 -1.98
C VAL A 89 -10.77 -8.43 -2.03
N ILE A 90 -10.45 -7.47 -2.90
CA ILE A 90 -9.11 -6.91 -3.03
C ILE A 90 -9.12 -5.40 -2.81
N ASP A 91 -8.15 -4.93 -2.04
CA ASP A 91 -7.86 -3.51 -1.85
C ASP A 91 -6.73 -3.12 -2.81
N VAL A 92 -7.01 -2.16 -3.68
CA VAL A 92 -6.09 -1.72 -4.73
C VAL A 92 -5.54 -0.34 -4.37
N PRO A 93 -4.21 -0.13 -4.44
CA PRO A 93 -3.56 1.13 -4.08
C PRO A 93 -3.69 2.20 -5.19
N THR A 94 -4.93 2.47 -5.61
CA THR A 94 -5.28 3.54 -6.56
C THR A 94 -6.68 4.07 -6.28
N THR A 95 -7.06 5.15 -6.96
CA THR A 95 -8.42 5.70 -6.91
C THR A 95 -9.28 5.15 -8.05
N SER A 96 -10.60 5.12 -7.86
CA SER A 96 -11.52 4.66 -8.89
C SER A 96 -11.57 5.57 -10.12
N ASP A 97 -11.22 6.85 -9.96
CA ASP A 97 -11.12 7.81 -11.06
C ASP A 97 -9.89 7.55 -11.94
N ILE A 98 -8.75 7.25 -11.33
CA ILE A 98 -7.53 6.88 -12.07
C ILE A 98 -7.70 5.53 -12.74
N ALA A 99 -8.38 4.58 -12.09
CA ALA A 99 -8.70 3.29 -12.69
C ALA A 99 -9.62 3.37 -13.93
N LYS A 100 -10.17 4.55 -14.27
CA LYS A 100 -10.90 4.77 -15.54
C LYS A 100 -10.00 5.29 -16.66
N THR A 101 -8.82 5.83 -16.31
CA THR A 101 -7.82 6.28 -17.28
C THR A 101 -6.96 5.10 -17.71
N SER A 102 -6.62 5.02 -19.00
CA SER A 102 -5.74 3.97 -19.53
C SER A 102 -4.39 4.59 -19.87
N ALA A 103 -3.32 3.80 -19.73
CA ALA A 103 -2.04 4.19 -20.29
C ALA A 103 -2.19 4.48 -21.79
N ALA A 104 -1.66 5.61 -22.22
CA ALA A 104 -1.67 6.08 -23.60
C ALA A 104 -0.24 6.36 -24.05
N GLU A 105 -0.04 6.31 -25.37
CA GLU A 105 1.21 6.69 -26.01
C GLU A 105 1.15 8.18 -26.36
N PHE A 106 2.22 8.90 -26.04
CA PHE A 106 2.37 10.32 -26.30
C PHE A 106 3.66 10.56 -27.09
N ASP A 107 3.54 11.29 -28.20
CA ASP A 107 4.68 11.84 -28.91
C ASP A 107 5.14 13.12 -28.21
N THR A 108 6.46 13.30 -28.14
CA THR A 108 7.08 14.39 -27.40
C THR A 108 8.30 14.93 -28.12
N GLU A 109 8.74 16.11 -27.70
CA GLU A 109 9.96 16.76 -28.18
C GLU A 109 10.81 17.24 -26.99
N ILE A 110 12.13 16.99 -27.03
CA ILE A 110 13.06 17.50 -26.02
C ILE A 110 13.15 19.02 -26.16
N VAL A 111 12.71 19.75 -25.13
CA VAL A 111 12.77 21.23 -25.11
C VAL A 111 13.88 21.76 -24.22
N ASP A 112 14.37 20.97 -23.27
CA ASP A 112 15.53 21.30 -22.43
C ASP A 112 16.31 20.05 -22.05
N LEU A 113 17.63 20.18 -21.96
CA LEU A 113 18.55 19.08 -21.64
C LEU A 113 19.72 19.63 -20.81
N GLN A 114 19.86 19.14 -19.59
CA GLN A 114 20.85 19.59 -18.61
C GLN A 114 21.67 18.40 -18.10
N PHE A 115 22.99 18.56 -18.12
CA PHE A 115 23.93 17.56 -17.63
C PHE A 115 24.48 18.01 -16.28
N HIS A 116 24.18 17.26 -15.23
CA HIS A 116 24.61 17.54 -13.87
C HIS A 116 25.78 16.62 -13.52
N ALA A 117 26.98 17.18 -13.64
CA ALA A 117 28.22 16.42 -13.57
C ALA A 117 28.18 15.21 -14.53
N ASP A 118 28.89 14.13 -14.18
CA ASP A 118 28.92 12.90 -14.98
C ASP A 118 27.83 11.90 -14.55
N SER A 119 27.05 12.19 -13.50
CA SER A 119 26.20 11.19 -12.84
C SER A 119 24.69 11.35 -13.08
N THR A 120 24.21 12.53 -13.47
CA THR A 120 22.77 12.79 -13.60
C THR A 120 22.48 13.65 -14.83
N VAL A 121 21.40 13.33 -15.53
CA VAL A 121 20.86 14.12 -16.66
C VAL A 121 19.43 14.49 -16.32
N SER A 122 19.09 15.77 -16.45
CA SER A 122 17.71 16.25 -16.39
C SER A 122 17.28 16.68 -17.78
N PHE A 123 16.05 16.36 -18.17
CA PHE A 123 15.52 16.78 -19.46
C PHE A 123 14.03 17.09 -19.35
N THR A 124 13.57 17.97 -20.22
CA THR A 124 12.19 18.42 -20.29
C THR A 124 11.62 18.13 -21.67
N LEU A 125 10.40 17.61 -21.69
CA LEU A 125 9.67 17.24 -22.88
C LEU A 125 8.42 18.11 -23.02
N SER A 126 8.20 18.69 -24.20
CA SER A 126 6.86 19.13 -24.60
C SER A 126 6.08 17.91 -25.09
N VAL A 127 4.81 17.84 -24.73
CA VAL A 127 3.94 16.68 -25.01
C VAL A 127 2.87 17.08 -26.02
N ASP A 128 2.76 16.32 -27.11
CA ASP A 128 1.66 16.48 -28.06
C ASP A 128 0.35 16.09 -27.34
N GLU A 129 -0.72 16.86 -27.55
CA GLU A 129 -2.02 16.64 -26.88
C GLU A 129 -1.89 16.61 -25.34
N ARG A 130 -1.06 17.51 -24.77
CA ARG A 130 -0.76 17.59 -23.33
C ARG A 130 -1.95 17.48 -22.39
N ASP A 131 -3.12 18.03 -22.76
CA ASP A 131 -4.35 17.98 -21.95
C ASP A 131 -4.87 16.54 -21.72
N ASP A 132 -4.50 15.60 -22.59
CA ASP A 132 -4.89 14.18 -22.49
C ASP A 132 -3.96 13.39 -21.55
N LEU A 133 -2.79 13.94 -21.21
CA LEU A 133 -1.87 13.35 -20.23
C LEU A 133 -2.26 13.77 -18.81
N ALA A 134 -3.13 12.97 -18.20
CA ALA A 134 -3.43 13.05 -16.77
C ALA A 134 -2.58 12.04 -15.98
N TYR A 135 -1.83 12.50 -14.98
CA TYR A 135 -1.06 11.65 -14.07
C TYR A 135 -1.13 12.16 -12.63
N LEU A 136 -0.88 11.27 -11.68
CA LEU A 136 -0.74 11.60 -10.26
C LEU A 136 0.74 11.86 -9.93
N PRO A 137 1.04 12.86 -9.08
CA PRO A 137 2.42 13.20 -8.76
C PRO A 137 3.11 12.06 -8.02
N GLY A 138 4.22 11.59 -8.60
CA GLY A 138 4.93 10.38 -8.18
C GLY A 138 4.92 9.28 -9.25
N GLN A 139 3.97 9.29 -10.18
CA GLN A 139 3.90 8.33 -11.28
C GLN A 139 5.04 8.48 -12.30
N TYR A 140 5.18 7.46 -13.16
CA TYR A 140 6.21 7.40 -14.19
C TYR A 140 5.68 7.11 -15.58
N MET A 141 6.54 7.30 -16.57
CA MET A 141 6.33 6.95 -17.98
C MET A 141 7.41 5.98 -18.45
N ASN A 142 7.06 5.09 -19.38
CA ASN A 142 8.03 4.29 -20.12
C ASN A 142 8.44 5.05 -21.39
N LEU A 143 9.68 5.53 -21.45
CA LEU A 143 10.25 6.24 -22.61
C LEU A 143 10.94 5.26 -23.54
N GLN A 144 10.58 5.30 -24.82
CA GLN A 144 11.25 4.53 -25.86
C GLN A 144 12.67 5.07 -26.08
N VAL A 145 13.67 4.19 -26.08
CA VAL A 145 15.06 4.54 -26.37
C VAL A 145 15.25 4.69 -27.89
N PRO A 146 15.57 5.89 -28.41
CA PRO A 146 15.60 6.13 -29.85
C PRO A 146 16.59 5.23 -30.60
N GLY A 147 16.07 4.60 -31.65
CA GLY A 147 16.81 3.67 -32.51
C GLY A 147 16.89 2.24 -31.98
N THR A 148 16.10 1.89 -30.96
CA THR A 148 16.00 0.53 -30.41
C THR A 148 14.54 0.19 -30.11
N ASP A 149 14.25 -1.09 -29.82
CA ASP A 149 12.95 -1.54 -29.32
C ASP A 149 12.85 -1.50 -27.78
N GLN A 150 13.87 -0.95 -27.10
CA GLN A 150 13.91 -0.89 -25.64
C GLN A 150 13.17 0.34 -25.10
N ALA A 151 12.46 0.17 -23.98
CA ALA A 151 11.91 1.27 -23.18
C ALA A 151 12.56 1.34 -21.79
N ARG A 152 12.52 2.52 -21.18
CA ARG A 152 12.99 2.75 -19.80
C ARG A 152 11.99 3.59 -19.02
N SER A 153 11.75 3.19 -17.79
CA SER A 153 10.79 3.83 -16.90
C SER A 153 11.46 5.03 -16.23
N TYR A 154 10.80 6.19 -16.26
CA TYR A 154 11.26 7.41 -15.59
C TYR A 154 10.10 8.15 -14.94
N SER A 155 10.23 8.40 -13.64
CA SER A 155 9.23 9.15 -12.87
C SER A 155 9.23 10.62 -13.28
N PHE A 156 8.05 11.23 -13.29
CA PHE A 156 7.95 12.66 -13.51
C PHE A 156 8.65 13.41 -12.38
N SER A 157 9.36 14.48 -12.73
CA SER A 157 9.89 15.49 -11.79
C SER A 157 9.14 16.81 -11.82
N SER A 158 8.23 16.97 -12.78
CA SER A 158 7.29 18.09 -12.89
C SER A 158 5.96 17.76 -12.20
N GLY A 159 5.21 18.80 -11.81
CA GLY A 159 3.83 18.63 -11.35
C GLY A 159 2.82 18.43 -12.49
N PRO A 160 1.64 17.84 -12.22
CA PRO A 160 0.67 17.45 -13.24
C PRO A 160 0.01 18.60 -14.00
N LYS A 161 0.08 19.84 -13.50
CA LYS A 161 -0.41 21.04 -14.22
C LYS A 161 0.69 21.84 -14.91
N VAL A 162 1.96 21.42 -14.80
CA VAL A 162 3.06 22.05 -15.53
C VAL A 162 2.92 21.72 -17.02
N GLU A 163 3.10 22.73 -17.86
CA GLU A 163 2.93 22.64 -19.32
C GLU A 163 3.84 21.56 -19.92
N ASN A 164 5.14 21.63 -19.63
CA ASN A 164 6.11 20.63 -20.06
C ASN A 164 6.41 19.63 -18.94
N THR A 165 6.66 18.38 -19.31
CA THR A 165 7.00 17.32 -18.35
C THR A 165 8.50 17.18 -18.22
N SER A 166 9.04 17.14 -17.00
CA SER A 166 10.48 16.99 -16.76
C SER A 166 10.83 15.65 -16.11
N PHE A 167 12.04 15.16 -16.37
CA PHE A 167 12.57 13.92 -15.83
C PHE A 167 14.00 14.13 -15.33
N MET A 168 14.40 13.38 -14.30
CA MET A 168 15.76 13.36 -13.77
C MET A 168 16.24 11.92 -13.70
N VAL A 169 17.33 11.63 -14.41
CA VAL A 169 17.79 10.26 -14.66
C VAL A 169 19.26 10.09 -14.34
N ARG A 170 19.61 8.96 -13.73
CA ARG A 170 20.99 8.62 -13.45
C ARG A 170 21.71 8.28 -14.76
N ASN A 171 22.84 8.92 -15.01
CA ASN A 171 23.73 8.55 -16.09
C ASN A 171 24.43 7.23 -15.73
N THR A 172 23.95 6.14 -16.31
CA THR A 172 24.48 4.79 -16.05
C THR A 172 25.42 4.40 -17.20
N PRO A 173 26.71 4.16 -16.95
CA PRO A 173 27.66 3.77 -17.99
C PRO A 173 27.18 2.54 -18.77
N GLY A 174 27.13 2.64 -20.11
CA GLY A 174 26.65 1.57 -20.98
C GLY A 174 25.12 1.38 -21.01
N GLY A 175 24.35 2.16 -20.25
CA GLY A 175 22.89 2.12 -20.28
C GLY A 175 22.34 2.70 -21.58
N ALA A 176 21.43 1.98 -22.25
CA ALA A 176 20.93 2.37 -23.58
C ALA A 176 20.35 3.80 -23.65
N MET A 177 19.51 4.18 -22.67
CA MET A 177 19.00 5.55 -22.60
C MET A 177 20.08 6.55 -22.17
N SER A 178 20.93 6.20 -21.20
CA SER A 178 22.02 7.08 -20.75
C SER A 178 22.99 7.41 -21.89
N THR A 179 23.36 6.43 -22.71
CA THR A 179 24.16 6.61 -23.93
C THR A 179 23.43 7.47 -24.95
N PHE A 180 22.13 7.27 -25.15
CA PHE A 180 21.35 8.16 -26.03
C PHE A 180 21.40 9.61 -25.54
N LEU A 181 21.06 9.86 -24.26
CA LEU A 181 20.98 11.19 -23.68
C LEU A 181 22.33 11.92 -23.69
N THR A 182 23.43 11.22 -23.43
CA THR A 182 24.77 11.82 -23.31
C THR A 182 25.51 11.97 -24.64
N GLU A 183 25.27 11.10 -25.62
CA GLU A 183 26.05 11.09 -26.87
C GLU A 183 25.28 11.56 -28.11
N ARG A 184 23.94 11.47 -28.09
CA ARG A 184 23.12 11.65 -29.30
C ARG A 184 22.01 12.69 -29.14
N ALA A 185 21.40 12.80 -27.96
CA ALA A 185 20.23 13.63 -27.75
C ALA A 185 20.54 15.13 -27.92
N ALA A 186 19.61 15.84 -28.55
CA ALA A 186 19.61 17.28 -28.67
C ALA A 186 18.20 17.85 -28.46
N VAL A 187 18.13 19.13 -28.09
CA VAL A 187 16.86 19.88 -28.10
C VAL A 187 16.28 19.83 -29.52
N GLY A 188 14.99 19.50 -29.62
CA GLY A 188 14.27 19.24 -30.86
C GLY A 188 14.15 17.77 -31.25
N ASP A 189 14.85 16.85 -30.56
CA ASP A 189 14.70 15.43 -30.80
C ASP A 189 13.34 14.93 -30.29
N LYS A 190 12.75 14.00 -31.04
CA LYS A 190 11.47 13.38 -30.69
C LYS A 190 11.66 12.14 -29.84
N LEU A 191 10.82 12.01 -28.82
CA LEU A 191 10.70 10.80 -28.00
C LEU A 191 9.24 10.35 -27.96
N THR A 192 9.04 9.05 -27.78
CA THR A 192 7.73 8.47 -27.53
C THR A 192 7.72 7.95 -26.10
N MET A 193 6.65 8.23 -25.37
CA MET A 193 6.46 7.74 -24.00
C MET A 193 5.08 7.15 -23.80
N THR A 194 4.99 6.10 -22.98
CA THR A 194 3.74 5.39 -22.69
C THR A 194 3.47 5.41 -21.19
N GLY A 195 2.23 5.67 -20.79
CA GLY A 195 1.82 5.71 -19.37
C GLY A 195 0.60 6.62 -19.14
N PRO A 196 0.39 7.11 -17.91
CA PRO A 196 1.25 6.93 -16.73
C PRO A 196 1.09 5.56 -16.05
N PHE A 197 2.11 5.19 -15.29
CA PHE A 197 2.17 3.97 -14.48
C PHE A 197 2.60 4.28 -13.04
N GLY A 198 2.54 3.26 -12.18
CA GLY A 198 2.99 3.33 -10.80
C GLY A 198 1.89 3.61 -9.77
N THR A 199 2.06 3.03 -8.59
CA THR A 199 1.17 3.20 -7.41
C THR A 199 1.78 4.14 -6.36
N PHE A 200 3.05 4.51 -6.53
CA PHE A 200 3.73 5.53 -5.76
C PHE A 200 3.25 6.92 -6.20
N PHE A 201 2.32 7.51 -5.45
CA PHE A 201 1.82 8.85 -5.72
C PHE A 201 1.30 9.55 -4.47
N LEU A 202 1.25 10.88 -4.50
CA LEU A 202 0.75 11.69 -3.39
C LEU A 202 -0.69 11.31 -3.01
N ARG A 203 -0.89 10.92 -1.75
CA ARG A 203 -2.22 10.86 -1.14
C ARG A 203 -2.58 12.21 -0.52
N PRO A 204 -3.87 12.51 -0.30
CA PRO A 204 -4.25 13.74 0.39
C PRO A 204 -3.51 13.88 1.74
N PRO A 205 -2.75 14.97 1.96
CA PRO A 205 -1.94 15.13 3.16
C PRO A 205 -2.84 15.35 4.37
N LYS A 206 -3.05 14.30 5.17
CA LYS A 206 -3.90 14.31 6.37
C LYS A 206 -3.11 14.36 7.68
N ARG A 207 -1.82 14.09 7.62
CA ARG A 207 -0.86 14.04 8.73
C ARG A 207 0.53 14.43 8.26
N ARG A 208 1.53 14.41 9.16
CA ARG A 208 2.94 14.65 8.83
C ARG A 208 3.39 13.74 7.69
N MET A 209 4.23 14.27 6.81
CA MET A 209 4.85 13.51 5.73
C MET A 209 6.37 13.48 5.90
N LEU A 210 6.93 12.28 5.81
CA LEU A 210 8.38 12.07 5.70
C LEU A 210 8.69 11.56 4.30
N LEU A 211 9.42 12.37 3.54
CA LEU A 211 9.87 12.05 2.20
C LEU A 211 11.33 11.58 2.27
N LEU A 212 11.65 10.47 1.62
CA LEU A 212 12.99 9.90 1.57
C LEU A 212 13.37 9.70 0.11
N ALA A 213 14.49 10.28 -0.32
CA ALA A 213 14.95 10.21 -1.69
C ALA A 213 16.39 9.72 -1.78
N GLY A 214 16.66 8.79 -2.71
CA GLY A 214 18.00 8.29 -3.01
C GLY A 214 18.44 8.64 -4.43
N GLY A 215 19.47 9.47 -4.60
CA GLY A 215 19.99 9.84 -5.93
C GLY A 215 18.91 10.47 -6.82
N THR A 216 18.58 9.84 -7.95
CA THR A 216 17.50 10.32 -8.83
C THR A 216 16.09 9.95 -8.36
N GLY A 217 15.96 9.22 -7.25
CA GLY A 217 14.68 9.07 -6.53
C GLY A 217 14.10 10.40 -6.03
N LEU A 218 14.85 11.50 -6.15
CA LEU A 218 14.35 12.85 -5.99
C LEU A 218 13.27 13.21 -7.04
N ALA A 219 13.29 12.62 -8.23
CA ALA A 219 12.36 12.95 -9.32
C ALA A 219 10.88 12.90 -8.90
N PRO A 220 10.31 11.77 -8.47
CA PRO A 220 8.90 11.72 -8.08
C PRO A 220 8.60 12.61 -6.87
N ILE A 221 9.57 12.82 -5.97
CA ILE A 221 9.42 13.74 -4.83
C ILE A 221 9.24 15.19 -5.31
N LEU A 222 9.97 15.63 -6.34
CA LEU A 222 9.79 16.97 -6.92
C LEU A 222 8.38 17.13 -7.52
N SER A 223 7.85 16.09 -8.17
CA SER A 223 6.46 16.09 -8.67
C SER A 223 5.43 16.22 -7.54
N ILE A 224 5.66 15.50 -6.42
CA ILE A 224 4.86 15.59 -5.20
C ILE A 224 4.91 17.00 -4.61
N LEU A 225 6.10 17.58 -4.45
CA LEU A 225 6.28 18.93 -3.91
C LEU A 225 5.63 20.00 -4.79
N GLU A 226 5.70 19.89 -6.11
CA GLU A 226 5.00 20.81 -7.02
C GLU A 226 3.49 20.78 -6.78
N LYS A 227 2.91 19.58 -6.68
CA LYS A 227 1.47 19.43 -6.41
C LYS A 227 1.09 20.04 -5.05
N ILE A 228 1.89 19.81 -4.02
CA ILE A 228 1.67 20.38 -2.68
C ILE A 228 1.78 21.90 -2.71
N ALA A 229 2.75 22.45 -3.44
CA ALA A 229 2.91 23.90 -3.59
C ALA A 229 1.72 24.56 -4.32
N GLU A 230 1.06 23.85 -5.23
CA GLU A 230 -0.15 24.32 -5.90
C GLU A 230 -1.40 24.28 -5.01
N ASP A 231 -1.61 23.17 -4.30
CA ASP A 231 -2.84 22.93 -3.55
C ASP A 231 -2.80 23.51 -2.13
N GLY A 232 -1.60 23.63 -1.55
CA GLY A 232 -1.37 24.03 -0.16
C GLY A 232 -1.61 22.89 0.84
N THR A 233 -0.95 22.96 2.00
CA THR A 233 -1.15 22.06 3.12
C THR A 233 -0.72 22.71 4.43
N ASP A 234 -1.39 22.36 5.53
CA ASP A 234 -0.99 22.74 6.89
C ASP A 234 -0.14 21.64 7.56
N GLN A 235 0.05 20.49 6.90
CA GLN A 235 0.80 19.37 7.46
C GLN A 235 2.30 19.61 7.38
N PRO A 236 3.08 19.25 8.42
CA PRO A 236 4.54 19.27 8.36
C PRO A 236 5.08 18.29 7.31
N ILE A 237 6.04 18.73 6.50
CA ILE A 237 6.70 17.89 5.49
C ILE A 237 8.21 18.01 5.69
N HIS A 238 8.88 16.88 5.83
CA HIS A 238 10.34 16.84 5.82
C HIS A 238 10.86 15.88 4.75
N LEU A 239 11.87 16.31 3.99
CA LEU A 239 12.61 15.46 3.06
C LEU A 239 14.01 15.15 3.60
N VAL A 240 14.40 13.88 3.63
CA VAL A 240 15.80 13.48 3.77
C VAL A 240 16.32 12.96 2.43
N TYR A 241 17.26 13.71 1.83
CA TYR A 241 17.81 13.41 0.51
C TYR A 241 19.22 12.80 0.60
N GLY A 242 19.35 11.51 0.32
CA GLY A 242 20.62 10.79 0.35
C GLY A 242 21.24 10.59 -1.02
N VAL A 243 22.56 10.81 -1.14
CA VAL A 243 23.33 10.51 -2.35
C VAL A 243 24.67 9.84 -2.06
N THR A 244 25.35 9.34 -3.10
CA THR A 244 26.65 8.68 -2.95
C THR A 244 27.78 9.68 -2.84
N ASN A 245 27.92 10.60 -3.80
CA ASN A 245 29.01 11.58 -3.86
C ASN A 245 28.48 13.02 -3.90
N ASP A 246 29.35 14.00 -3.61
CA ASP A 246 29.00 15.44 -3.67
C ASP A 246 28.46 15.85 -5.04
N SER A 247 28.98 15.26 -6.12
CA SER A 247 28.52 15.51 -7.49
C SER A 247 27.10 15.03 -7.78
N ASP A 248 26.57 14.15 -6.93
CA ASP A 248 25.26 13.54 -7.09
C ASP A 248 24.16 14.38 -6.40
N LEU A 249 24.54 15.42 -5.62
CA LEU A 249 23.62 16.39 -5.02
C LEU A 249 23.05 17.34 -6.09
N VAL A 250 22.03 16.87 -6.79
CA VAL A 250 21.35 17.62 -7.85
C VAL A 250 19.97 18.09 -7.34
N GLY A 251 19.48 19.22 -7.85
CA GLY A 251 18.12 19.71 -7.54
C GLY A 251 18.00 20.47 -6.21
N LEU A 252 19.09 20.76 -5.51
CA LEU A 252 19.07 21.54 -4.26
C LEU A 252 18.46 22.94 -4.46
N ASP A 253 18.74 23.60 -5.59
CA ASP A 253 18.15 24.91 -5.91
C ASP A 253 16.62 24.83 -6.03
N LEU A 254 16.08 23.74 -6.59
CA LEU A 254 14.64 23.50 -6.68
C LEU A 254 14.04 23.25 -5.29
N LEU A 255 14.71 22.46 -4.46
CA LEU A 255 14.29 22.24 -3.07
C LEU A 255 14.22 23.57 -2.32
N GLU A 256 15.18 24.46 -2.51
CA GLU A 256 15.16 25.80 -1.93
C GLU A 256 14.09 26.73 -2.52
N GLU A 257 13.56 26.46 -3.70
CA GLU A 257 12.38 27.15 -4.20
C GLU A 257 11.11 26.64 -3.52
N TYR A 258 11.02 25.33 -3.25
CA TYR A 258 9.89 24.75 -2.53
C TYR A 258 9.84 25.17 -1.07
N THR A 259 10.97 25.35 -0.37
CA THR A 259 10.98 25.90 1.01
C THR A 259 10.38 27.30 1.08
N LYS A 260 10.41 28.06 -0.04
CA LYS A 260 9.79 29.39 -0.13
C LYS A 260 8.31 29.34 -0.50
N ARG A 261 7.85 28.27 -1.15
CA ARG A 261 6.47 28.10 -1.66
C ARG A 261 5.58 27.33 -0.68
N ILE A 262 6.16 26.46 0.14
CA ILE A 262 5.48 25.60 1.10
C ILE A 262 6.01 25.93 2.49
N GLU A 263 5.24 26.65 3.31
CA GLU A 263 5.66 27.12 4.64
C GLU A 263 6.04 25.98 5.59
N THR A 264 5.38 24.82 5.46
CA THR A 264 5.59 23.64 6.31
C THR A 264 6.64 22.67 5.77
N PHE A 265 7.31 23.00 4.66
CA PHE A 265 8.31 22.14 4.05
C PHE A 265 9.72 22.47 4.54
N SER A 266 10.46 21.43 4.89
CA SER A 266 11.89 21.48 5.19
C SER A 266 12.60 20.28 4.57
N TYR A 267 13.91 20.38 4.40
CA TYR A 267 14.70 19.25 3.92
C TYR A 267 16.10 19.23 4.53
N SER A 268 16.68 18.03 4.56
CA SER A 268 18.07 17.75 4.88
C SER A 268 18.67 16.87 3.77
N HIS A 269 19.99 16.82 3.67
CA HIS A 269 20.65 15.99 2.67
C HIS A 269 21.94 15.38 3.22
N CYS A 270 22.22 14.13 2.86
CA CYS A 270 23.41 13.43 3.32
C CYS A 270 24.18 12.79 2.16
N VAL A 271 25.50 12.68 2.33
CA VAL A 271 26.39 12.05 1.36
C VAL A 271 27.10 10.87 2.00
N SER A 272 26.97 9.68 1.42
CA SER A 272 27.52 8.45 2.02
C SER A 272 29.02 8.26 1.81
N ASN A 273 29.62 8.88 0.77
CA ASN A 273 31.07 8.80 0.54
C ASN A 273 31.85 9.45 1.71
N PRO A 274 32.73 8.71 2.42
CA PRO A 274 33.52 9.26 3.53
C PRO A 274 34.38 10.47 3.17
N GLU A 275 34.84 10.53 1.92
CA GLU A 275 35.68 11.62 1.37
C GLU A 275 34.88 12.87 0.98
N SER A 276 33.55 12.84 1.14
CA SER A 276 32.66 13.97 0.90
C SER A 276 33.07 15.23 1.68
N THR A 277 32.73 16.39 1.14
CA THR A 277 32.83 17.68 1.84
C THR A 277 31.53 18.13 2.50
N ALA A 278 30.45 17.36 2.34
CA ALA A 278 29.14 17.65 2.91
C ALA A 278 29.18 17.64 4.45
N GLU A 279 28.31 18.47 5.05
CA GLU A 279 28.16 18.57 6.50
C GLU A 279 27.62 17.26 7.10
N GLN A 280 26.58 16.71 6.48
CA GLN A 280 25.96 15.45 6.87
C GLN A 280 26.52 14.31 6.03
N LYS A 281 27.36 13.48 6.65
CA LYS A 281 27.92 12.27 6.04
C LYS A 281 27.22 11.03 6.55
N GLY A 282 26.83 10.14 5.64
CA GLY A 282 26.18 8.88 5.98
C GLY A 282 24.98 8.55 5.11
N TYR A 283 24.07 7.77 5.67
CA TYR A 283 22.85 7.30 5.01
C TYR A 283 21.62 7.93 5.64
N VAL A 284 20.51 8.00 4.89
CA VAL A 284 19.29 8.70 5.31
C VAL A 284 18.77 8.25 6.68
N THR A 285 18.88 6.96 7.00
CA THR A 285 18.41 6.37 8.27
C THR A 285 19.08 6.97 9.50
N GLN A 286 20.29 7.54 9.35
CA GLN A 286 21.04 8.17 10.45
C GLN A 286 20.59 9.61 10.74
N PHE A 287 19.75 10.17 9.88
CA PHE A 287 19.24 11.53 9.98
C PHE A 287 17.72 11.56 10.21
N LEU A 288 17.15 10.41 10.56
CA LEU A 288 15.77 10.31 11.04
C LEU A 288 15.77 10.50 12.54
N ASP A 289 14.77 11.23 13.04
CA ASP A 289 14.58 11.48 14.47
C ASP A 289 13.09 11.32 14.84
N ASP A 290 12.81 11.33 16.14
CA ASP A 290 11.46 11.14 16.68
C ASP A 290 10.47 12.19 16.15
N GLU A 291 10.93 13.41 15.85
CA GLU A 291 10.07 14.46 15.31
C GLU A 291 9.62 14.15 13.88
N HIS A 292 10.51 13.59 13.06
CA HIS A 292 10.17 13.13 11.71
C HIS A 292 9.14 12.00 11.73
N LEU A 293 9.22 11.12 12.72
CA LEU A 293 8.39 9.91 12.81
C LEU A 293 7.06 10.15 13.51
N ALA A 294 6.96 11.19 14.35
CA ALA A 294 5.74 11.58 15.05
C ALA A 294 5.03 10.40 15.76
N ASP A 295 5.79 9.57 16.47
CA ASP A 295 5.29 8.37 17.17
C ASP A 295 4.49 7.40 16.27
N GLY A 296 4.80 7.38 14.97
CA GLY A 296 4.12 6.56 13.97
C GLY A 296 2.97 7.27 13.24
N ASP A 297 2.52 8.45 13.66
CA ASP A 297 1.50 9.24 12.95
C ASP A 297 2.12 10.04 11.77
N VAL A 298 2.73 9.30 10.84
CA VAL A 298 3.44 9.82 9.67
C VAL A 298 3.11 8.99 8.43
N ASP A 299 2.94 9.67 7.31
CA ASP A 299 2.94 9.04 5.98
C ASP A 299 4.37 9.12 5.41
N ILE A 300 5.00 7.97 5.21
CA ILE A 300 6.36 7.86 4.65
C ILE A 300 6.28 7.61 3.15
N TYR A 301 7.03 8.39 2.37
CA TYR A 301 7.22 8.23 0.93
C TYR A 301 8.69 8.02 0.64
N LEU A 302 9.07 6.85 0.14
CA LEU A 302 10.47 6.49 -0.12
C LEU A 302 10.70 6.13 -1.60
N CYS A 303 11.55 6.88 -2.29
CA CYS A 303 11.95 6.54 -3.65
C CYS A 303 13.48 6.48 -3.77
N GLY A 304 14.01 5.38 -4.29
CA GLY A 304 15.46 5.21 -4.42
C GLY A 304 15.89 3.85 -4.95
N PRO A 305 17.21 3.56 -4.90
CA PRO A 305 17.73 2.26 -5.28
C PRO A 305 17.29 1.17 -4.28
N PRO A 306 17.11 -0.09 -4.72
CA PRO A 306 16.62 -1.18 -3.85
C PRO A 306 17.33 -1.28 -2.49
N PRO A 307 18.68 -1.22 -2.40
CA PRO A 307 19.37 -1.30 -1.11
C PRO A 307 19.00 -0.21 -0.12
N MET A 308 18.59 0.98 -0.59
CA MET A 308 18.11 2.05 0.27
C MET A 308 16.72 1.73 0.82
N VAL A 309 15.82 1.23 -0.04
CA VAL A 309 14.46 0.84 0.36
C VAL A 309 14.53 -0.24 1.42
N ASP A 310 15.34 -1.27 1.18
CA ASP A 310 15.50 -2.38 2.11
C ASP A 310 16.13 -1.95 3.44
N ALA A 311 17.12 -1.04 3.40
CA ALA A 311 17.75 -0.50 4.61
C ALA A 311 16.78 0.32 5.47
N VAL A 312 15.90 1.13 4.84
CA VAL A 312 14.89 1.92 5.57
C VAL A 312 13.81 1.00 6.15
N SER A 313 13.29 0.05 5.36
CA SER A 313 12.28 -0.90 5.84
C SER A 313 12.81 -1.73 7.01
N LYS A 314 14.05 -2.23 6.91
CA LYS A 314 14.70 -2.93 8.01
C LYS A 314 14.88 -2.05 9.24
N TRP A 315 15.33 -0.81 9.06
CA TRP A 315 15.54 0.12 10.16
C TRP A 315 14.24 0.44 10.91
N LEU A 316 13.12 0.64 10.19
CA LEU A 316 11.80 0.80 10.81
C LEU A 316 11.43 -0.42 11.67
N GLY A 317 11.71 -1.63 11.18
CA GLY A 317 11.49 -2.86 11.93
C GLY A 317 12.38 -3.00 13.17
N ASP A 318 13.68 -2.72 13.03
CA ASP A 318 14.67 -2.80 14.12
C ASP A 318 14.37 -1.79 15.26
N GLU A 319 13.86 -0.60 14.91
CA GLU A 319 13.45 0.44 15.86
C GLU A 319 11.98 0.29 16.33
N ALA A 320 11.28 -0.75 15.87
CA ALA A 320 9.86 -1.01 16.17
C ALA A 320 8.91 0.16 15.84
N ILE A 321 9.22 0.91 14.78
CA ILE A 321 8.41 2.03 14.31
C ILE A 321 7.38 1.55 13.29
N THR A 322 6.12 1.89 13.54
CA THR A 322 4.97 1.51 12.71
C THR A 322 4.36 2.79 12.14
N PRO A 323 4.73 3.23 10.92
CA PRO A 323 4.16 4.43 10.31
C PRO A 323 2.71 4.19 9.88
N ALA A 324 1.88 5.23 9.93
CA ALA A 324 0.49 5.17 9.50
C ALA A 324 0.35 4.69 8.04
N ASN A 325 1.26 5.11 7.16
CA ASN A 325 1.41 4.56 5.82
C ASN A 325 2.88 4.57 5.39
N PHE A 326 3.30 3.53 4.66
CA PHE A 326 4.62 3.47 4.03
C PHE A 326 4.46 3.18 2.53
N TYR A 327 4.75 4.17 1.70
CA TYR A 327 4.73 4.09 0.24
C TYR A 327 6.16 4.07 -0.29
N TYR A 328 6.46 3.17 -1.23
CA TYR A 328 7.80 3.11 -1.80
C TYR A 328 7.83 2.89 -3.32
N GLU A 329 8.92 3.33 -3.93
CA GLU A 329 9.29 3.08 -5.31
C GLU A 329 10.77 2.65 -5.40
N ARG A 330 11.04 1.51 -6.03
CA ARG A 330 12.39 0.95 -6.25
C ARG A 330 12.82 1.15 -7.70
N PHE A 331 13.99 1.75 -7.89
CA PHE A 331 14.63 1.87 -9.20
C PHE A 331 15.61 0.70 -9.42
N ALA A 332 15.11 -0.44 -9.89
CA ALA A 332 15.98 -1.59 -10.13
C ALA A 332 16.76 -1.42 -11.46
N PRO A 333 18.09 -1.55 -11.45
CA PRO A 333 18.84 -1.78 -12.67
C PRO A 333 18.41 -3.11 -13.29
N LYS A 334 18.42 -3.20 -14.62
CA LYS A 334 18.31 -4.50 -15.28
C LYS A 334 19.51 -5.34 -14.85
N GLY A 335 19.28 -6.47 -14.18
CA GLY A 335 20.34 -7.40 -13.82
C GLY A 335 21.13 -7.80 -15.07
N SER A 336 22.43 -7.53 -15.08
CA SER A 336 23.33 -8.42 -15.79
C SER A 336 23.25 -9.75 -15.06
N THR A 337 22.92 -10.82 -15.77
CA THR A 337 23.31 -12.16 -15.34
C THR A 337 24.84 -12.21 -15.31
N ASP A 338 25.39 -11.74 -14.20
CA ASP A 338 26.72 -11.99 -13.70
C ASP A 338 26.59 -11.72 -12.20
N ASP A 339 26.69 -12.80 -11.42
CA ASP A 339 26.89 -12.76 -9.98
C ASP A 339 28.07 -11.84 -9.68
N ASP A 340 27.81 -10.59 -9.31
CA ASP A 340 28.77 -9.73 -8.63
C ASP A 340 28.24 -9.43 -7.23
N GLU A 341 28.46 -10.41 -6.35
CA GLU A 341 28.60 -10.18 -4.91
C GLU A 341 29.66 -9.09 -4.68
N SER A 342 29.23 -7.89 -4.27
CA SER A 342 30.15 -7.02 -3.54
C SER A 342 30.19 -7.46 -2.07
N GLY A 343 31.12 -8.37 -1.71
CA GLY A 343 31.60 -8.38 -0.32
C GLY A 343 32.16 -9.63 0.38
N ALA A 344 32.62 -10.71 -0.27
CA ALA A 344 33.51 -11.71 0.39
C ALA A 344 34.33 -12.55 -0.62
N PRO A 345 35.52 -13.09 -0.28
CA PRO A 345 36.51 -13.53 -1.27
C PRO A 345 36.30 -14.95 -1.85
N ILE A 346 36.60 -15.02 -3.15
CA ILE A 346 36.66 -16.12 -4.13
C ILE A 346 37.12 -17.51 -3.63
N SER A 347 36.48 -18.58 -4.13
CA SER A 347 37.19 -19.75 -4.68
C SER A 347 36.42 -20.44 -5.83
N THR A 348 37.17 -20.68 -6.90
CA THR A 348 36.91 -21.21 -8.25
C THR A 348 36.44 -22.66 -8.40
N GLU A 349 35.55 -22.93 -9.39
CA GLU A 349 35.74 -23.80 -10.59
C GLU A 349 34.36 -24.14 -11.25
N THR A 350 33.95 -23.65 -12.43
CA THR A 350 34.35 -24.00 -13.84
C THR A 350 33.34 -24.94 -14.58
N ILE A 351 32.56 -24.32 -15.51
CA ILE A 351 32.23 -24.72 -16.91
C ILE A 351 30.99 -25.58 -17.28
N LYS A 352 30.07 -24.91 -18.02
CA LYS A 352 29.33 -25.21 -19.29
C LYS A 352 28.43 -26.47 -19.39
N GLU A 353 27.34 -26.52 -20.18
CA GLU A 353 27.12 -25.99 -21.54
C GLU A 353 25.61 -26.08 -21.98
N SER A 354 25.13 -25.03 -22.65
CA SER A 354 24.21 -24.96 -23.82
C SER A 354 22.85 -25.68 -23.92
N GLY A 355 21.82 -24.95 -24.41
CA GLY A 355 20.77 -25.55 -25.25
C GLY A 355 19.45 -24.77 -25.46
N ASP A 356 19.43 -23.86 -26.43
CA ASP A 356 18.35 -23.46 -27.37
C ASP A 356 16.93 -23.01 -26.94
N THR A 357 16.69 -21.71 -27.25
CA THR A 357 15.49 -21.06 -27.84
C THR A 357 14.14 -21.04 -27.09
N ILE A 358 13.60 -19.83 -26.87
CA ILE A 358 12.46 -19.23 -27.61
C ILE A 358 12.27 -17.75 -27.15
N SER A 359 11.79 -16.91 -28.06
CA SER A 359 11.52 -15.48 -27.94
C SER A 359 10.43 -15.10 -26.93
N ALA A 360 10.72 -14.14 -26.07
CA ALA A 360 9.76 -13.26 -25.39
C ALA A 360 10.40 -11.86 -25.28
N GLY A 361 9.60 -10.80 -25.33
CA GLY A 361 10.08 -9.41 -25.38
C GLY A 361 10.99 -9.06 -24.21
N GLU A 362 12.25 -8.73 -24.50
CA GLU A 362 13.25 -8.42 -23.47
C GLU A 362 13.08 -7.00 -22.89
N ALA A 363 12.28 -6.94 -21.83
CA ALA A 363 12.56 -6.28 -20.56
C ALA A 363 12.87 -4.76 -20.53
N VAL A 364 11.90 -4.06 -19.93
CA VAL A 364 11.96 -2.74 -19.31
C VAL A 364 12.87 -2.80 -18.07
N SER A 365 13.56 -1.71 -17.70
CA SER A 365 14.10 -1.59 -16.34
C SER A 365 12.94 -1.73 -15.35
N THR A 366 12.99 -2.68 -14.43
CA THR A 366 11.87 -2.92 -13.52
C THR A 366 11.78 -1.78 -12.51
N MET A 367 10.69 -1.01 -12.55
CA MET A 367 10.27 -0.20 -11.41
C MET A 367 9.30 -1.01 -10.58
N GLU A 368 9.57 -1.09 -9.27
CA GLU A 368 8.65 -1.67 -8.30
C GLU A 368 8.02 -0.57 -7.47
N THR A 369 6.70 -0.58 -7.34
CA THR A 369 5.98 0.32 -6.43
C THR A 369 5.17 -0.52 -5.46
N GLY A 370 5.09 -0.07 -4.20
CA GLY A 370 4.36 -0.80 -3.17
C GLY A 370 3.88 0.08 -2.03
N ARG A 371 3.00 -0.51 -1.22
CA ARG A 371 2.50 0.06 0.04
C ARG A 371 2.60 -1.02 1.11
N LEU A 372 3.28 -0.71 2.21
CA LEU A 372 3.25 -1.55 3.41
C LEU A 372 2.30 -0.89 4.41
N SER A 373 1.29 -1.64 4.82
CA SER A 373 0.38 -1.25 5.90
C SER A 373 0.94 -1.78 7.21
N PHE A 374 1.66 -0.96 7.95
CA PHE A 374 2.09 -1.29 9.30
C PHE A 374 1.06 -0.70 10.27
N THR A 375 0.12 -1.49 10.79
CA THR A 375 -0.68 -1.04 11.92
C THR A 375 -1.12 -2.18 12.82
N HIS A 376 -1.00 -1.95 14.13
CA HIS A 376 -1.72 -2.57 15.25
C HIS A 376 -3.28 -2.44 15.15
N GLN A 377 -3.83 -2.21 13.95
CA GLN A 377 -5.26 -1.99 13.67
C GLN A 377 -6.04 -3.27 13.38
N ASP A 378 -5.41 -4.41 13.13
CA ASP A 378 -6.14 -5.62 12.72
C ASP A 378 -7.13 -6.11 13.80
N SER A 379 -6.82 -5.93 15.09
CA SER A 379 -7.73 -6.33 16.17
C SER A 379 -8.94 -5.38 16.35
N MET A 380 -8.78 -4.09 16.08
CA MET A 380 -9.86 -3.10 16.23
C MET A 380 -10.74 -3.02 14.97
N ALA A 381 -10.14 -3.16 13.79
CA ALA A 381 -10.87 -3.20 12.52
C ALA A 381 -11.84 -4.40 12.47
N HIS A 382 -11.45 -5.55 13.03
CA HIS A 382 -12.32 -6.71 13.12
C HIS A 382 -13.53 -6.48 14.04
N LEU A 383 -13.39 -5.73 15.14
CA LEU A 383 -14.52 -5.33 15.98
C LEU A 383 -15.48 -4.38 15.26
N GLU A 384 -14.95 -3.42 14.50
CA GLU A 384 -15.76 -2.47 13.72
C GLU A 384 -16.49 -3.18 12.57
N ALA A 385 -15.80 -4.08 11.86
CA ALA A 385 -16.40 -4.95 10.84
C ALA A 385 -17.50 -5.83 11.43
N ARG A 386 -17.26 -6.43 12.61
CA ARG A 386 -18.27 -7.22 13.35
C ARG A 386 -19.50 -6.38 13.66
N THR A 387 -19.32 -5.16 14.16
CA THR A 387 -20.43 -4.25 14.48
C THR A 387 -21.25 -3.92 13.22
N GLY A 388 -20.59 -3.69 12.09
CA GLY A 388 -21.26 -3.48 10.79
C GLY A 388 -22.12 -4.67 10.37
N LEU A 389 -21.59 -5.89 10.50
CA LEU A 389 -22.32 -7.13 10.21
C LEU A 389 -23.50 -7.34 11.18
N GLU A 390 -23.30 -7.07 12.47
CA GLU A 390 -24.33 -7.23 13.50
C GLU A 390 -25.49 -6.24 13.32
N LEU A 391 -25.19 -4.99 12.92
CA LEU A 391 -26.21 -4.01 12.55
C LEU A 391 -27.00 -4.50 11.33
N ALA A 392 -26.32 -5.00 10.30
CA ALA A 392 -26.97 -5.48 9.08
C ALA A 392 -27.86 -6.71 9.32
N VAL A 393 -27.39 -7.70 10.08
CA VAL A 393 -28.19 -8.89 10.41
C VAL A 393 -29.37 -8.54 11.33
N THR A 394 -29.20 -7.54 12.20
CA THR A 394 -30.29 -7.02 13.04
C THR A 394 -31.40 -6.41 12.20
N GLU A 395 -31.06 -5.58 11.20
CA GLU A 395 -32.06 -5.03 10.28
C GLU A 395 -32.79 -6.13 9.49
N LEU A 396 -32.06 -7.18 9.09
CA LEU A 396 -32.64 -8.29 8.34
C LEU A 396 -33.65 -9.09 9.16
N LEU A 397 -33.42 -9.23 10.45
CA LEU A 397 -34.17 -10.12 11.34
C LEU A 397 -35.22 -9.43 12.22
N MET A 398 -35.18 -8.10 12.33
CA MET A 398 -36.11 -7.35 13.18
C MET A 398 -37.58 -7.64 12.83
N GLY A 399 -38.37 -8.03 13.84
CA GLY A 399 -39.78 -8.43 13.68
C GLY A 399 -40.00 -9.76 12.95
N ARG A 400 -38.95 -10.58 12.76
CA ARG A 400 -39.03 -11.87 12.04
C ARG A 400 -38.71 -13.10 12.90
N LEU A 401 -38.30 -12.92 14.15
CA LEU A 401 -38.03 -14.02 15.08
C LEU A 401 -39.33 -14.54 15.69
N SER A 402 -39.41 -15.87 15.86
CA SER A 402 -40.48 -16.51 16.63
C SER A 402 -40.23 -16.47 18.14
N ASP A 403 -41.29 -16.64 18.94
CA ASP A 403 -41.18 -16.70 20.41
C ASP A 403 -40.12 -17.70 20.89
N LYS A 404 -39.98 -18.85 20.21
CA LYS A 404 -38.96 -19.86 20.54
C LYS A 404 -37.55 -19.41 20.22
N GLN A 405 -37.37 -18.63 19.16
CA GLN A 405 -36.06 -18.08 18.79
C GLN A 405 -35.66 -16.95 19.75
N LEU A 406 -36.62 -16.11 20.17
CA LEU A 406 -36.40 -15.09 21.19
C LEU A 406 -36.06 -15.72 22.55
N GLU A 407 -36.78 -16.77 22.96
CA GLU A 407 -36.48 -17.52 24.20
C GLU A 407 -35.06 -18.13 24.16
N GLN A 408 -34.65 -18.67 23.02
CA GLN A 408 -33.29 -19.18 22.84
C GLN A 408 -32.25 -18.06 22.85
N PHE A 409 -32.51 -16.92 22.22
CA PHE A 409 -31.59 -15.77 22.22
C PHE A 409 -31.37 -15.26 23.65
N ARG A 410 -32.45 -15.15 24.43
CA ARG A 410 -32.40 -14.81 25.86
C ARG A 410 -31.60 -15.82 26.68
N ARG A 411 -31.72 -17.11 26.38
CA ARG A 411 -30.95 -18.16 27.05
C ARG A 411 -29.45 -18.06 26.74
N LEU A 412 -29.07 -17.67 25.53
CA LEU A 412 -27.66 -17.45 25.18
C LEU A 412 -27.08 -16.27 25.97
N ALA A 413 -27.81 -15.15 26.11
CA ALA A 413 -27.39 -14.04 26.98
C ALA A 413 -27.18 -14.50 28.43
N GLN A 414 -28.11 -15.31 28.97
CA GLN A 414 -27.97 -15.89 30.33
C GLN A 414 -26.72 -16.76 30.47
N ASN A 415 -26.38 -17.55 29.44
CA ASN A 415 -25.18 -18.38 29.48
C ASN A 415 -23.92 -17.51 29.57
N VAL A 416 -23.81 -16.44 28.77
CA VAL A 416 -22.65 -15.52 28.83
C VAL A 416 -22.44 -15.01 30.25
N SER A 417 -23.52 -14.58 30.93
CA SER A 417 -23.45 -14.10 32.32
C SER A 417 -22.99 -15.15 33.32
N THR A 418 -23.10 -16.46 33.03
CA THR A 418 -22.60 -17.52 33.94
C THR A 418 -21.08 -17.59 33.99
N ALA A 419 -20.38 -17.10 32.96
CA ALA A 419 -18.92 -16.99 32.93
C ALA A 419 -18.40 -15.72 33.64
N LEU A 420 -19.31 -14.89 34.16
CA LEU A 420 -19.00 -13.63 34.84
C LEU A 420 -19.35 -13.70 36.33
N LYS A 421 -18.55 -13.04 37.17
CA LYS A 421 -18.79 -12.87 38.60
C LYS A 421 -18.72 -11.40 38.98
N GLY A 422 -19.80 -10.67 38.72
CA GLY A 422 -19.73 -9.20 38.65
C GLY A 422 -18.94 -8.81 37.40
N ASP A 423 -18.01 -7.87 37.52
CA ASP A 423 -17.19 -7.41 36.38
C ASP A 423 -15.94 -8.28 36.11
N GLU A 424 -15.80 -9.40 36.83
CA GLU A 424 -14.66 -10.31 36.75
C GLU A 424 -15.00 -11.54 35.88
N ILE A 425 -14.14 -11.83 34.91
CA ILE A 425 -14.23 -13.02 34.07
C ILE A 425 -13.65 -14.21 34.85
N VAL A 426 -14.47 -15.23 35.08
CA VAL A 426 -14.06 -16.41 35.84
C VAL A 426 -13.18 -17.36 35.01
N ASP A 427 -13.48 -17.46 33.71
CA ASP A 427 -12.75 -18.25 32.72
C ASP A 427 -12.84 -17.56 31.34
N ALA A 428 -11.70 -17.13 30.80
CA ALA A 428 -11.63 -16.39 29.54
C ALA A 428 -11.96 -17.24 28.32
N GLU A 429 -11.60 -18.53 28.32
CA GLU A 429 -11.92 -19.44 27.21
C GLU A 429 -13.41 -19.77 27.20
N GLU A 430 -14.00 -20.03 28.38
CA GLU A 430 -15.43 -20.26 28.52
C GLU A 430 -16.23 -19.00 28.16
N PHE A 431 -15.81 -17.81 28.62
CA PHE A 431 -16.44 -16.55 28.26
C PHE A 431 -16.40 -16.29 26.75
N GLY A 432 -15.23 -16.42 26.13
CA GLY A 432 -15.06 -16.18 24.69
C GLY A 432 -15.98 -17.07 23.85
N LYS A 433 -16.08 -18.36 24.21
CA LYS A 433 -16.97 -19.30 23.55
C LYS A 433 -18.44 -18.93 23.71
N LEU A 434 -18.91 -18.66 24.93
CA LEU A 434 -20.31 -18.33 25.18
C LEU A 434 -20.71 -17.01 24.53
N ASN A 435 -19.80 -16.03 24.52
CA ASN A 435 -19.97 -14.75 23.86
C ASN A 435 -20.12 -14.93 22.35
N GLU A 436 -19.27 -15.75 21.72
CA GLU A 436 -19.39 -16.05 20.30
C GLU A 436 -20.73 -16.73 19.97
N GLU A 437 -21.14 -17.75 20.75
CA GLU A 437 -22.44 -18.41 20.57
C GLU A 437 -23.61 -17.43 20.59
N PHE A 438 -23.57 -16.39 21.44
CA PHE A 438 -24.59 -15.35 21.50
C PHE A 438 -24.63 -14.50 20.23
N HIS A 439 -23.47 -14.00 19.78
CA HIS A 439 -23.41 -13.09 18.63
C HIS A 439 -23.59 -13.80 17.28
N GLU A 440 -23.09 -15.03 17.16
CA GLU A 440 -23.26 -15.87 15.97
C GLU A 440 -24.72 -16.26 15.72
N TYR A 441 -25.54 -16.34 16.79
CA TYR A 441 -26.91 -16.84 16.72
C TYR A 441 -27.78 -16.11 15.69
N LEU A 442 -27.70 -14.78 15.62
CA LEU A 442 -28.46 -14.00 14.64
C LEU A 442 -28.00 -14.28 13.21
N PHE A 443 -26.70 -14.52 13.00
CA PHE A 443 -26.19 -14.90 11.68
C PHE A 443 -26.68 -16.29 11.26
N ILE A 444 -26.76 -17.24 12.19
CA ILE A 444 -27.37 -18.56 11.93
C ILE A 444 -28.85 -18.41 11.55
N LEU A 445 -29.60 -17.59 12.29
CA LEU A 445 -31.02 -17.36 12.02
C LEU A 445 -31.29 -16.62 10.70
N SER A 446 -30.32 -15.86 10.20
CA SER A 446 -30.44 -15.15 8.93
C SER A 446 -30.54 -16.06 7.70
N ASP A 447 -30.16 -17.34 7.84
CA ASP A 447 -30.07 -18.33 6.76
C ASP A 447 -29.26 -17.81 5.54
N ASN A 448 -28.28 -16.94 5.81
CA ASN A 448 -27.39 -16.36 4.82
C ASN A 448 -25.95 -16.86 5.08
N PRO A 449 -25.46 -17.85 4.31
CA PRO A 449 -24.14 -18.44 4.50
C PRO A 449 -23.01 -17.41 4.39
N ALA A 450 -23.12 -16.41 3.51
CA ALA A 450 -22.10 -15.39 3.34
C ALA A 450 -22.00 -14.46 4.56
N PHE A 451 -23.13 -14.13 5.19
CA PHE A 451 -23.17 -13.33 6.43
C PHE A 451 -22.55 -14.09 7.60
N LEU A 452 -22.89 -15.36 7.75
CA LEU A 452 -22.33 -16.23 8.79
C LEU A 452 -20.83 -16.45 8.61
N GLU A 453 -20.39 -16.68 7.38
CA GLU A 453 -18.97 -16.87 7.07
C GLU A 453 -18.17 -15.58 7.26
N SER A 454 -18.71 -14.42 6.84
CA SER A 454 -18.08 -13.12 7.08
C SER A 454 -17.90 -12.86 8.57
N PHE A 455 -18.90 -13.17 9.40
CA PHE A 455 -18.80 -13.05 10.86
C PHE A 455 -17.70 -13.94 11.44
N ARG A 456 -17.66 -15.23 11.06
CA ARG A 456 -16.66 -16.20 11.55
C ARG A 456 -15.22 -15.84 11.16
N ARG A 457 -15.02 -15.30 9.95
CA ARG A 457 -13.69 -14.94 9.43
C ARG A 457 -13.02 -13.81 10.22
N LEU A 458 -13.80 -12.99 10.93
CA LEU A 458 -13.24 -11.92 11.78
C LEU A 458 -12.47 -12.47 13.00
N GLN A 459 -12.70 -13.73 13.39
CA GLN A 459 -12.02 -14.41 14.50
C GLN A 459 -11.96 -13.59 15.81
N VAL A 460 -12.97 -12.75 16.05
CA VAL A 460 -13.00 -11.83 17.20
C VAL A 460 -12.93 -12.59 18.53
N GLN A 461 -13.46 -13.82 18.58
CA GLN A 461 -13.38 -14.69 19.76
C GLN A 461 -11.94 -15.02 20.14
N SER A 462 -11.09 -15.44 19.19
CA SER A 462 -9.67 -15.70 19.44
C SER A 462 -8.96 -14.47 19.99
N GLN A 463 -9.25 -13.29 19.45
CA GLN A 463 -8.68 -12.02 19.90
C GLN A 463 -9.11 -11.66 21.32
N ILE A 464 -10.39 -11.84 21.64
CA ILE A 464 -10.94 -11.61 22.99
C ILE A 464 -10.29 -12.57 24.00
N VAL A 465 -10.21 -13.88 23.69
CA VAL A 465 -9.61 -14.89 24.57
C VAL A 465 -8.12 -14.61 24.80
N GLU A 466 -7.39 -14.23 23.75
CA GLU A 466 -5.97 -13.87 23.84
C GLU A 466 -5.75 -12.62 24.68
N ALA A 467 -6.56 -11.57 24.46
CA ALA A 467 -6.49 -10.35 25.24
C ALA A 467 -6.78 -10.59 26.72
N LEU A 468 -7.66 -11.52 27.05
CA LEU A 468 -8.10 -11.79 28.43
C LEU A 468 -7.28 -12.87 29.16
N ARG A 469 -6.30 -13.48 28.48
CA ARG A 469 -5.57 -14.69 28.93
C ARG A 469 -4.80 -14.54 30.25
N ASN A 470 -4.49 -13.29 30.66
CA ASN A 470 -3.75 -12.97 31.88
C ASN A 470 -4.61 -12.43 33.04
N GLY A 471 -5.94 -12.59 32.94
CA GLY A 471 -6.90 -12.00 33.87
C GLY A 471 -7.33 -10.62 33.38
N GLY A 472 -8.59 -10.51 32.97
CA GLY A 472 -9.15 -9.30 32.38
C GLY A 472 -10.39 -8.81 33.11
N TRP A 473 -10.61 -7.51 33.01
CA TRP A 473 -11.81 -6.82 33.46
C TRP A 473 -12.64 -6.46 32.24
N ILE A 474 -13.95 -6.71 32.26
CA ILE A 474 -14.84 -6.22 31.22
C ILE A 474 -15.37 -4.86 31.65
N ALA A 475 -15.49 -3.92 30.72
CA ALA A 475 -16.20 -2.67 30.96
C ALA A 475 -17.56 -2.93 31.65
N PRO A 476 -17.97 -2.12 32.63
CA PRO A 476 -19.26 -2.30 33.28
C PRO A 476 -20.33 -2.21 32.18
N GLU A 477 -21.41 -2.96 32.31
CA GLU A 477 -22.58 -2.96 31.41
C GLU A 477 -22.54 -3.94 30.22
N VAL A 478 -21.39 -4.52 29.83
CA VAL A 478 -21.31 -5.49 28.71
C VAL A 478 -22.21 -6.72 28.92
N ASP A 479 -22.36 -7.16 30.17
CA ASP A 479 -23.25 -8.26 30.54
C ASP A 479 -24.73 -7.89 30.43
N THR A 480 -25.07 -6.63 30.74
CA THR A 480 -26.43 -6.11 30.61
C THR A 480 -26.81 -5.83 29.16
N GLU A 481 -25.87 -5.43 28.32
CA GLU A 481 -26.12 -5.10 26.90
C GLU A 481 -26.60 -6.29 26.08
N HIS A 482 -26.15 -7.52 26.37
CA HIS A 482 -26.70 -8.71 25.72
C HIS A 482 -28.19 -8.88 26.02
N PHE A 483 -28.62 -8.61 27.26
CA PHE A 483 -30.04 -8.63 27.61
C PHE A 483 -30.81 -7.46 26.98
N GLU A 484 -30.22 -6.26 26.95
CA GLU A 484 -30.85 -5.09 26.30
C GLU A 484 -31.04 -5.31 24.79
N LEU A 485 -30.10 -5.99 24.14
CA LEU A 485 -30.24 -6.37 22.74
C LEU A 485 -31.40 -7.36 22.54
N VAL A 486 -31.49 -8.38 23.39
CA VAL A 486 -32.62 -9.33 23.37
C VAL A 486 -33.94 -8.61 23.60
N ASP A 487 -34.00 -7.71 24.59
CA ASP A 487 -35.20 -6.91 24.90
C ASP A 487 -35.59 -6.03 23.70
N ALA A 488 -34.62 -5.47 22.97
CA ALA A 488 -34.88 -4.71 21.75
C ALA A 488 -35.53 -5.57 20.65
N PHE A 489 -35.10 -6.83 20.49
CA PHE A 489 -35.72 -7.77 19.56
C PHE A 489 -37.13 -8.19 19.99
N GLU A 490 -37.36 -8.42 21.28
CA GLU A 490 -38.69 -8.77 21.80
C GLU A 490 -39.70 -7.62 21.67
N ASN A 491 -39.22 -6.38 21.77
CA ASN A 491 -40.04 -5.17 21.61
C ASN A 491 -40.09 -4.65 20.16
N GLU A 492 -39.42 -5.32 19.22
CA GLU A 492 -39.26 -4.90 17.82
C GLU A 492 -38.70 -3.46 17.66
N ASP A 493 -37.84 -3.02 18.59
CA ASP A 493 -37.25 -1.67 18.60
C ASP A 493 -35.86 -1.68 17.97
N ILE A 494 -35.83 -1.41 16.66
CA ILE A 494 -34.59 -1.36 15.87
C ILE A 494 -33.62 -0.26 16.31
N GLU A 495 -34.14 0.85 16.82
CA GLU A 495 -33.30 1.97 17.26
C GLU A 495 -32.66 1.65 18.61
N ALA A 496 -33.36 0.94 19.50
CA ALA A 496 -32.77 0.39 20.71
C ALA A 496 -31.66 -0.62 20.36
N ALA A 497 -31.93 -1.57 19.46
CA ALA A 497 -30.93 -2.57 19.05
C ALA A 497 -29.67 -1.92 18.47
N ARG A 498 -29.81 -0.92 17.59
CA ARG A 498 -28.68 -0.16 17.02
C ARG A 498 -27.86 0.59 18.08
N ARG A 499 -28.52 1.18 19.08
CA ARG A 499 -27.82 1.88 20.18
C ARG A 499 -27.02 0.89 21.02
N VAL A 500 -27.63 -0.23 21.40
CA VAL A 500 -26.98 -1.26 22.22
C VAL A 500 -25.77 -1.85 21.49
N LEU A 501 -25.89 -2.20 20.20
CA LEU A 501 -24.76 -2.75 19.44
C LEU A 501 -23.57 -1.78 19.32
N ARG A 502 -23.84 -0.48 19.18
CA ARG A 502 -22.78 0.54 19.14
C ARG A 502 -22.11 0.73 20.49
N ALA A 503 -22.89 0.82 21.56
CA ALA A 503 -22.38 0.90 22.93
C ALA A 503 -21.54 -0.34 23.27
N HIS A 504 -22.04 -1.53 22.93
CA HIS A 504 -21.35 -2.79 23.13
C HIS A 504 -20.01 -2.88 22.40
N SER A 505 -19.95 -2.36 21.18
CA SER A 505 -18.70 -2.25 20.41
C SER A 505 -17.70 -1.27 21.04
N GLU A 506 -18.17 -0.11 21.52
CA GLU A 506 -17.35 0.86 22.25
C GLU A 506 -16.79 0.27 23.55
N HIS A 507 -17.61 -0.41 24.34
CA HIS A 507 -17.21 -1.04 25.59
C HIS A 507 -16.31 -2.27 25.38
N SER A 508 -16.52 -3.03 24.31
CA SER A 508 -15.62 -4.12 23.90
C SER A 508 -14.24 -3.60 23.49
N ARG A 509 -14.17 -2.47 22.76
CA ARG A 509 -12.91 -1.79 22.44
C ARG A 509 -12.20 -1.28 23.68
N ALA A 510 -12.92 -0.66 24.62
CA ALA A 510 -12.36 -0.21 25.89
C ALA A 510 -11.77 -1.39 26.68
N THR A 511 -12.50 -2.50 26.78
CA THR A 511 -12.04 -3.75 27.40
C THR A 511 -10.74 -4.25 26.76
N MET A 512 -10.68 -4.29 25.42
CA MET A 512 -9.49 -4.75 24.67
C MET A 512 -8.30 -3.78 24.76
N SER A 513 -8.52 -2.48 24.93
CA SER A 513 -7.45 -1.47 25.03
C SER A 513 -6.68 -1.49 26.35
N THR A 514 -7.23 -2.09 27.41
CA THR A 514 -6.68 -2.00 28.77
C THR A 514 -5.72 -3.14 29.14
N VAL A 515 -5.51 -4.13 28.25
CA VAL A 515 -4.77 -5.38 28.56
C VAL A 515 -3.44 -5.54 27.78
N VAL A 516 -3.03 -4.55 26.97
CA VAL A 516 -1.67 -4.51 26.42
C VAL A 516 -0.76 -3.83 27.46
N PRO A 517 0.22 -4.54 28.06
CA PRO A 517 1.12 -3.90 29.01
C PRO A 517 1.93 -2.84 28.26
N HIS A 518 1.98 -1.62 28.82
CA HIS A 518 3.04 -0.68 28.51
C HIS A 518 4.37 -1.37 28.83
N ALA A 519 5.01 -1.96 27.83
CA ALA A 519 6.36 -2.47 27.95
C ALA A 519 7.30 -1.25 27.91
N SER A 520 7.73 -0.88 29.11
CA SER A 520 8.73 0.14 29.45
C SER A 520 10.11 -0.13 28.89
#